data_AF-A0A150QDA9-F1
#
_entry.id   AF-A0A150QDA9-F1
#
_cell.length_a   1.000
_cell.length_b   1.000
_cell.length_c   1.000
_cell.angle_alpha   90.00
_cell.angle_beta   90.00
_cell.angle_gamma   90.00
#
_symmetry.space_group_name_H-M   'P 1'
#
loop_
_entity.id
_entity.type
_entity.pdbx_description
1 polymer ?
#
loop_
_entity_poly.entity_id
_entity_poly.type
_entity_poly.pdbx_seq_one_letter_code
_entity_poly.pdbx_strand_id
1 'polypeptide(L)'
;MEESMVSSRIWTALAIAGACCVGGCSSAAAVQETRISEQGGFRDPGLRLASAEDGGYCGAEVLRWQYDEAASTLRLADSRLMLDCCGKRAIHVERIDSLYEVTERDEPDGAEGRCQEQCAFDLSVGVQDVPRGEVYVKLLRDVVDQQGGPAVVWSGSLDLDVAAGAVVLDDFPADAGCQEQIPPRRRPTTVAAR
;
A
#
# COMPACT_ATOMS: atom_id res chain seq x y z
N MET A 1 21.91 -10.79 -80.19
CA MET A 1 21.82 -12.07 -79.48
C MET A 1 21.72 -11.78 -78.00
N GLU A 2 20.53 -11.43 -77.52
CA GLU A 2 19.42 -12.38 -77.20
C GLU A 2 19.68 -12.99 -75.81
N GLU A 3 18.80 -12.99 -74.81
CA GLU A 3 17.40 -12.55 -74.72
C GLU A 3 17.09 -12.12 -73.28
N SER A 4 16.07 -11.25 -73.21
CA SER A 4 15.39 -10.76 -72.04
C SER A 4 14.63 -11.89 -71.32
N MET A 5 14.82 -12.05 -70.00
CA MET A 5 13.93 -12.90 -69.19
C MET A 5 12.78 -12.05 -68.65
N VAL A 6 11.60 -12.35 -69.19
CA VAL A 6 10.34 -11.65 -68.95
C VAL A 6 9.72 -12.04 -67.61
N SER A 7 9.43 -10.99 -66.86
CA SER A 7 8.45 -10.84 -65.79
C SER A 7 7.18 -11.70 -65.93
N SER A 8 6.84 -12.47 -64.90
CA SER A 8 5.44 -12.70 -64.52
C SER A 8 5.36 -13.13 -63.06
N ARG A 9 5.12 -12.18 -62.15
CA ARG A 9 4.69 -12.48 -60.77
C ARG A 9 3.18 -12.30 -60.73
N ILE A 10 2.50 -13.43 -60.60
CA ILE A 10 1.05 -13.54 -60.44
C ILE A 10 0.68 -12.97 -59.07
N TRP A 11 -0.17 -11.96 -59.09
CA TRP A 11 -0.85 -11.39 -57.93
C TRP A 11 -2.05 -12.27 -57.60
N THR A 12 -2.09 -12.82 -56.39
CA THR A 12 -3.34 -13.28 -55.78
C THR A 12 -3.41 -12.73 -54.37
N ALA A 13 -4.27 -11.74 -54.20
CA ALA A 13 -4.72 -11.26 -52.90
C ALA A 13 -5.70 -12.27 -52.29
N LEU A 14 -5.57 -12.58 -51.00
CA LEU A 14 -6.68 -13.08 -50.20
C LEU A 14 -6.61 -12.43 -48.81
N ALA A 15 -7.64 -11.64 -48.53
CA ALA A 15 -7.87 -10.97 -47.26
C ALA A 15 -8.33 -11.99 -46.20
N ILE A 16 -7.79 -11.89 -44.99
CA ILE A 16 -8.43 -12.42 -43.79
C ILE A 16 -8.62 -11.24 -42.85
N ALA A 17 -9.89 -10.96 -42.58
CA ALA A 17 -10.38 -9.87 -41.75
C ALA A 17 -9.81 -9.98 -40.32
N GLY A 18 -9.07 -8.96 -39.91
CA GLY A 18 -8.69 -8.75 -38.53
C GLY A 18 -9.90 -8.29 -37.71
N ALA A 19 -10.60 -9.25 -37.09
CA ALA A 19 -11.45 -8.96 -35.95
C ALA A 19 -10.57 -8.92 -34.70
N CYS A 20 -9.88 -7.79 -34.49
CA CYS A 20 -9.30 -7.48 -33.18
C CYS A 20 -10.47 -7.16 -32.24
N CYS A 21 -10.83 -8.12 -31.40
CA CYS A 21 -11.65 -7.86 -30.22
C CYS A 21 -10.89 -6.88 -29.31
N VAL A 22 -11.16 -5.59 -29.48
CA VAL A 22 -10.75 -4.52 -28.55
C VAL A 22 -11.78 -4.52 -27.42
N GLY A 23 -11.72 -5.54 -26.58
CA GLY A 23 -12.69 -5.75 -25.50
C GLY A 23 -11.96 -6.25 -24.27
N GLY A 24 -11.75 -5.34 -23.32
CA GLY A 24 -11.13 -5.62 -22.03
C GLY A 24 -9.76 -4.98 -21.86
N CYS A 25 -9.69 -3.65 -21.79
CA CYS A 25 -8.73 -3.05 -20.85
C CYS A 25 -9.23 -3.45 -19.46
N SER A 26 -8.82 -4.64 -19.00
CA SER A 26 -8.78 -4.92 -17.59
C SER A 26 -7.83 -3.89 -17.00
N SER A 27 -8.35 -2.91 -16.29
CA SER A 27 -7.58 -2.03 -15.42
C SER A 27 -6.94 -2.90 -14.35
N ALA A 28 -5.82 -3.54 -14.70
CA ALA A 28 -5.02 -4.30 -13.77
C ALA A 28 -4.58 -3.34 -12.67
N ALA A 29 -4.91 -3.70 -11.43
CA ALA A 29 -4.78 -2.87 -10.25
C ALA A 29 -3.39 -2.24 -10.15
N ALA A 30 -3.35 -0.91 -10.05
CA ALA A 30 -2.13 -0.12 -9.88
C ALA A 30 -1.52 -0.26 -8.47
N VAL A 31 -1.62 -1.43 -7.83
CA VAL A 31 -1.25 -1.68 -6.43
C VAL A 31 -0.32 -2.87 -6.40
N GLN A 32 0.97 -2.67 -6.12
CA GLN A 32 1.95 -3.75 -6.25
C GLN A 32 2.89 -3.94 -5.07
N GLU A 33 2.72 -3.19 -3.98
CA GLU A 33 3.57 -3.41 -2.81
C GLU A 33 2.79 -3.25 -1.51
N THR A 34 2.13 -4.31 -1.08
CA THR A 34 1.52 -4.43 0.25
C THR A 34 2.53 -5.04 1.22
N ARG A 35 2.70 -4.45 2.40
CA ARG A 35 3.44 -5.06 3.50
C ARG A 35 2.62 -5.00 4.77
N ILE A 36 2.76 -6.03 5.58
CA ILE A 36 2.13 -6.16 6.89
C ILE A 36 3.25 -6.55 7.84
N SER A 37 3.31 -5.88 8.99
CA SER A 37 4.33 -6.18 9.99
C SER A 37 4.02 -7.47 10.75
N GLU A 38 5.04 -7.99 11.42
CA GLU A 38 4.84 -8.87 12.57
C GLU A 38 4.22 -8.09 13.74
N GLN A 39 3.91 -8.79 14.83
CA GLN A 39 3.51 -8.17 16.10
C GLN A 39 4.56 -7.15 16.57
N GLY A 40 4.11 -5.96 16.93
CA GLY A 40 4.95 -4.85 17.39
C GLY A 40 5.39 -3.88 16.28
N GLY A 41 4.88 -4.04 15.06
CA GLY A 41 5.14 -3.11 13.95
C GLY A 41 6.41 -3.42 13.13
N PHE A 42 6.63 -2.65 12.07
CA PHE A 42 7.83 -2.71 11.26
C PHE A 42 9.05 -2.27 12.06
N ARG A 43 10.07 -3.11 12.07
CA ARG A 43 11.38 -2.78 12.66
C ARG A 43 12.15 -1.71 11.88
N ASP A 44 11.87 -1.61 10.58
CA ASP A 44 12.42 -0.56 9.74
C ASP A 44 11.49 0.66 9.78
N PRO A 45 11.91 1.80 10.38
CA PRO A 45 11.10 3.01 10.43
C PRO A 45 10.78 3.57 9.04
N GLY A 46 11.59 3.25 8.01
CA GLY A 46 11.32 3.65 6.63
C GLY A 46 10.03 3.05 6.07
N LEU A 47 9.64 1.84 6.52
CA LEU A 47 8.38 1.21 6.12
C LEU A 47 7.15 1.85 6.79
N ARG A 48 7.34 2.47 7.96
CA ARG A 48 6.31 3.27 8.64
C ARG A 48 6.16 4.66 8.06
N LEU A 49 7.07 5.09 7.17
CA LEU A 49 7.20 6.47 6.69
C LEU A 49 7.39 7.48 7.85
N ALA A 50 7.88 7.00 9.00
CA ALA A 50 7.99 7.79 10.22
C ALA A 50 9.20 8.72 10.15
N SER A 51 9.03 9.95 10.64
CA SER A 51 10.13 10.90 10.81
C SER A 51 10.89 10.62 12.11
N ALA A 52 12.10 11.17 12.25
CA ALA A 52 12.87 11.05 13.49
C ALA A 52 12.26 11.85 14.66
N GLU A 53 11.33 12.77 14.37
CA GLU A 53 10.65 13.63 15.35
C GLU A 53 9.29 13.05 15.78
N ASP A 54 8.88 11.93 15.19
CA ASP A 54 7.65 11.26 15.55
C ASP A 54 7.73 10.81 17.02
N GLY A 55 6.61 10.93 17.73
CA GLY A 55 6.49 10.47 19.12
C GLY A 55 6.75 8.97 19.27
N GLY A 56 6.58 8.48 20.49
CA GLY A 56 6.69 7.04 20.79
C GLY A 56 5.76 6.21 19.89
N TYR A 57 6.23 5.04 19.46
CA TYR A 57 5.47 4.17 18.56
C TYR A 57 4.10 3.80 19.16
N CYS A 58 4.02 3.61 20.47
CA CYS A 58 2.79 3.23 21.16
C CYS A 58 1.90 4.42 21.55
N GLY A 59 2.27 5.66 21.17
CA GLY A 59 1.55 6.86 21.59
C GLY A 59 0.26 7.16 20.82
N ALA A 60 0.19 6.79 19.54
CA ALA A 60 -0.95 7.07 18.66
C ALA A 60 -0.92 6.19 17.40
N GLU A 61 -2.07 5.97 16.78
CA GLU A 61 -2.19 5.38 15.43
C GLU A 61 -2.21 6.50 14.43
N VAL A 62 -1.37 6.35 13.42
CA VAL A 62 -1.05 7.44 12.51
C VAL A 62 -0.92 6.88 11.11
N LEU A 63 -1.82 7.34 10.24
CA LEU A 63 -1.74 7.13 8.80
C LEU A 63 -0.74 8.14 8.23
N ARG A 64 0.36 7.63 7.70
CA ARG A 64 1.37 8.41 6.98
C ARG A 64 1.30 8.16 5.50
N TRP A 65 1.70 9.17 4.75
CA TRP A 65 1.77 9.07 3.31
C TRP A 65 3.00 9.78 2.76
N GLN A 66 3.50 9.26 1.65
CA GLN A 66 4.62 9.83 0.91
C GLN A 66 4.36 9.67 -0.58
N TYR A 67 4.65 10.71 -1.35
CA TYR A 67 4.54 10.70 -2.80
C TYR A 67 5.92 10.78 -3.45
N ASP A 68 6.27 9.78 -4.24
CA ASP A 68 7.43 9.78 -5.12
C ASP A 68 7.00 10.24 -6.52
N GLU A 69 7.32 11.49 -6.85
CA GLU A 69 6.98 12.08 -8.15
C GLU A 69 7.68 11.39 -9.32
N ALA A 70 8.93 10.98 -9.15
CA ALA A 70 9.69 10.38 -10.24
C ALA A 70 9.11 9.00 -10.63
N ALA A 71 8.58 8.28 -9.63
CA ALA A 71 7.93 6.99 -9.82
C ALA A 71 6.39 7.08 -9.91
N SER A 72 5.79 8.28 -9.84
CA SER A 72 4.34 8.50 -9.73
C SER A 72 3.67 7.57 -8.71
N THR A 73 4.29 7.40 -7.55
CA THR A 73 3.92 6.39 -6.55
C THR A 73 3.50 7.04 -5.24
N LEU A 74 2.25 6.80 -4.83
CA LEU A 74 1.75 7.11 -3.49
C LEU A 74 1.98 5.91 -2.57
N ARG A 75 2.73 6.12 -1.48
CA ARG A 75 2.87 5.15 -0.40
C ARG A 75 2.02 5.60 0.77
N LEU A 76 1.30 4.64 1.35
CA LEU A 76 0.51 4.80 2.57
C LEU A 76 1.02 3.80 3.62
N ALA A 77 1.10 4.23 4.86
CA ALA A 77 1.45 3.38 5.99
C ALA A 77 0.59 3.75 7.20
N ASP A 78 -0.31 2.84 7.60
CA ASP A 78 -0.97 2.92 8.90
C ASP A 78 -0.08 2.24 9.93
N SER A 79 0.28 2.99 10.97
CA SER A 79 1.19 2.53 12.01
C SER A 79 0.50 2.47 13.36
N ARG A 80 0.85 1.47 14.18
CA ARG A 80 0.25 1.20 15.50
C ARG A 80 -1.21 0.74 15.41
N LEU A 81 -1.67 0.13 14.33
CA LEU A 81 -3.01 -0.43 14.28
C LEU A 81 -3.18 -1.58 15.30
N MET A 82 -4.11 -1.42 16.27
CA MET A 82 -4.42 -2.45 17.27
C MET A 82 -5.45 -3.46 16.74
N LEU A 83 -5.05 -4.72 16.55
CA LEU A 83 -5.88 -5.81 16.02
C LEU A 83 -5.70 -7.11 16.83
N ASP A 84 -6.60 -8.08 16.67
CA ASP A 84 -6.54 -9.38 17.37
C ASP A 84 -5.28 -10.16 17.01
N CYS A 85 -4.38 -10.43 17.96
CA CYS A 85 -3.03 -10.95 17.70
C CYS A 85 -2.98 -12.20 16.79
N CYS A 86 -4.05 -13.01 16.75
CA CYS A 86 -4.11 -14.28 16.02
C CYS A 86 -4.91 -14.21 14.71
N GLY A 87 -5.40 -13.02 14.34
CA GLY A 87 -6.09 -12.79 13.07
C GLY A 87 -5.16 -12.85 11.85
N LYS A 88 -5.75 -13.11 10.68
CA LYS A 88 -5.14 -12.83 9.38
C LYS A 88 -5.44 -11.41 8.99
N ARG A 89 -4.39 -10.74 8.54
CA ARG A 89 -4.42 -9.34 8.16
C ARG A 89 -4.22 -9.21 6.66
N ALA A 90 -4.93 -8.27 6.07
CA ALA A 90 -4.69 -7.86 4.69
C ALA A 90 -4.86 -6.35 4.55
N ILE A 91 -4.19 -5.77 3.57
CA ILE A 91 -4.46 -4.41 3.10
C ILE A 91 -4.67 -4.48 1.59
N HIS A 92 -5.72 -3.81 1.12
CA HIS A 92 -6.03 -3.69 -0.30
C HIS A 92 -6.36 -2.25 -0.65
N VAL A 93 -6.14 -1.87 -1.91
CA VAL A 93 -6.52 -0.54 -2.40
C VAL A 93 -7.30 -0.71 -3.70
N GLU A 94 -8.48 -0.11 -3.74
CA GLU A 94 -9.27 0.05 -4.96
C GLU A 94 -9.20 1.51 -5.40
N ARG A 95 -8.94 1.71 -6.70
CA ARG A 95 -8.95 3.04 -7.30
C ARG A 95 -10.24 3.22 -8.11
N ILE A 96 -11.00 4.25 -7.76
CA ILE A 96 -12.22 4.67 -8.45
C ILE A 96 -12.00 6.13 -8.86
N ASP A 97 -11.55 6.35 -10.10
CA ASP A 97 -11.11 7.66 -10.59
C ASP A 97 -10.00 8.30 -9.74
N SER A 98 -10.34 9.31 -8.93
CA SER A 98 -9.47 10.02 -7.98
C SER A 98 -9.67 9.62 -6.52
N LEU A 99 -10.61 8.70 -6.26
CA LEU A 99 -10.81 8.07 -4.96
C LEU A 99 -9.94 6.82 -4.85
N TYR A 100 -9.17 6.76 -3.77
CA TYR A 100 -8.40 5.59 -3.35
C TYR A 100 -9.05 5.03 -2.09
N GLU A 101 -9.81 3.96 -2.23
CA GLU A 101 -10.39 3.23 -1.11
C GLU A 101 -9.39 2.19 -0.61
N VAL A 102 -8.91 2.38 0.61
CA VAL A 102 -7.92 1.53 1.26
C VAL A 102 -8.66 0.69 2.30
N THR A 103 -8.63 -0.63 2.17
CA THR A 103 -9.31 -1.54 3.10
C THR A 103 -8.29 -2.37 3.86
N GLU A 104 -8.26 -2.18 5.17
CA GLU A 104 -7.53 -2.99 6.13
C GLU A 104 -8.46 -4.05 6.69
N ARG A 105 -8.10 -5.31 6.53
CA ARG A 105 -8.94 -6.44 6.89
C ARG A 105 -8.32 -7.22 8.03
N ASP A 106 -9.14 -7.58 9.01
CA ASP A 106 -8.81 -8.45 10.13
C ASP A 106 -9.83 -9.59 10.23
N GLU A 107 -9.39 -10.81 9.95
CA GLU A 107 -10.24 -12.00 9.95
C GLU A 107 -9.68 -13.10 10.86
N PRO A 108 -10.51 -13.95 11.48
CA PRO A 108 -10.02 -15.04 12.32
C PRO A 108 -9.11 -16.00 11.52
N ASP A 109 -8.02 -16.50 12.14
CA ASP A 109 -7.29 -17.60 11.53
C ASP A 109 -8.04 -18.92 11.78
N GLY A 110 -8.53 -19.55 10.71
CA GLY A 110 -9.51 -20.64 10.75
C GLY A 110 -9.22 -21.82 11.69
N ALA A 111 -7.97 -22.05 12.13
CA ALA A 111 -7.63 -23.11 13.10
C ALA A 111 -7.71 -22.65 14.57
N GLU A 112 -7.43 -21.39 14.86
CA GLU A 112 -7.28 -20.85 16.24
C GLU A 112 -8.34 -19.79 16.59
N GLY A 113 -9.06 -19.26 15.59
CA GLY A 113 -10.08 -18.24 15.78
C GLY A 113 -9.47 -16.89 16.14
N ARG A 114 -10.11 -16.19 17.10
CA ARG A 114 -9.61 -14.97 17.73
C ARG A 114 -9.04 -15.30 19.09
N CYS A 115 -7.85 -14.79 19.42
CA CYS A 115 -7.27 -15.02 20.74
C CYS A 115 -7.64 -13.94 21.77
N GLN A 116 -8.43 -12.93 21.39
CA GLN A 116 -8.95 -11.85 22.25
C GLN A 116 -7.88 -10.90 22.81
N GLU A 117 -6.60 -11.19 22.55
CA GLU A 117 -5.48 -10.30 22.82
C GLU A 117 -5.34 -9.32 21.66
N GLN A 118 -5.10 -8.04 21.96
CA GLN A 118 -4.79 -7.03 20.94
C GLN A 118 -3.29 -6.82 20.85
N CYS A 119 -2.78 -6.71 19.63
CA CYS A 119 -1.39 -6.44 19.33
C CYS A 119 -1.29 -5.27 18.34
N ALA A 120 -0.20 -4.51 18.42
CA ALA A 120 0.08 -3.44 17.47
C ALA A 120 0.68 -4.00 16.16
N PHE A 121 0.19 -3.52 15.03
CA PHE A 121 0.68 -3.84 13.69
C PHE A 121 0.85 -2.58 12.85
N ASP A 122 1.67 -2.69 11.82
CA ASP A 122 1.78 -1.69 10.77
C ASP A 122 1.40 -2.32 9.44
N LEU A 123 0.58 -1.61 8.67
CA LEU A 123 0.15 -2.00 7.33
C LEU A 123 0.60 -0.90 6.37
N SER A 124 1.23 -1.28 5.25
CA SER A 124 1.63 -0.31 4.23
C SER A 124 1.29 -0.79 2.84
N VAL A 125 1.02 0.15 1.95
CA VAL A 125 0.68 -0.11 0.56
C VAL A 125 1.27 0.96 -0.36
N GLY A 126 1.85 0.53 -1.48
CA GLY A 126 2.28 1.39 -2.58
C GLY A 126 1.30 1.32 -3.75
N VAL A 127 0.85 2.48 -4.19
CA VAL A 127 -0.04 2.68 -5.34
C VAL A 127 0.73 3.42 -6.42
N GLN A 128 0.86 2.80 -7.60
CA GLN A 128 1.55 3.35 -8.77
C GLN A 128 0.59 4.15 -9.65
N ASP A 129 1.14 4.87 -10.63
CA ASP A 129 0.39 5.65 -11.63
C ASP A 129 -0.64 6.61 -10.99
N VAL A 130 -0.26 7.16 -9.84
CA VAL A 130 -1.04 8.18 -9.14
C VAL A 130 -0.62 9.54 -9.71
N PRO A 131 -1.55 10.32 -10.30
CA PRO A 131 -1.20 11.63 -10.82
C PRO A 131 -0.92 12.60 -9.67
N ARG A 132 -0.05 13.57 -9.94
CA ARG A 132 0.19 14.70 -9.04
C ARG A 132 -1.08 15.54 -8.87
N GLY A 133 -1.21 16.21 -7.72
CA GLY A 133 -2.33 17.07 -7.35
C GLY A 133 -3.15 16.47 -6.20
N GLU A 134 -4.38 16.94 -6.04
CA GLU A 134 -5.26 16.46 -4.98
C GLU A 134 -5.88 15.09 -5.31
N VAL A 135 -5.78 14.15 -4.38
CA VAL A 135 -6.46 12.86 -4.42
C VAL A 135 -7.32 12.67 -3.19
N TYR A 136 -8.41 11.92 -3.28
CA TYR A 136 -9.24 11.59 -2.14
C TYR A 136 -8.94 10.18 -1.66
N VAL A 137 -8.71 10.01 -0.36
CA VAL A 137 -8.44 8.72 0.25
C VAL A 137 -9.54 8.39 1.26
N LYS A 138 -9.99 7.14 1.26
CA LYS A 138 -10.94 6.60 2.21
C LYS A 138 -10.36 5.33 2.83
N LEU A 139 -10.03 5.38 4.10
CA LEU A 139 -9.53 4.25 4.87
C LEU A 139 -10.69 3.52 5.54
N LEU A 140 -10.78 2.22 5.27
CA LEU A 140 -11.77 1.29 5.79
C LEU A 140 -11.12 0.22 6.65
N ARG A 141 -11.82 -0.19 7.71
CA ARG A 141 -11.45 -1.33 8.55
C ARG A 141 -12.54 -2.39 8.49
N ASP A 142 -12.19 -3.56 7.97
CA ASP A 142 -13.06 -4.73 7.80
C ASP A 142 -12.71 -5.81 8.82
N VAL A 143 -13.46 -5.84 9.93
CA VAL A 143 -13.38 -6.92 10.91
C VAL A 143 -14.45 -7.96 10.55
N VAL A 144 -14.04 -9.02 9.85
CA VAL A 144 -14.93 -9.84 9.01
C VAL A 144 -16.06 -10.54 9.76
N ASP A 145 -15.85 -10.86 11.03
CA ASP A 145 -16.81 -11.52 11.91
C ASP A 145 -17.57 -10.55 12.82
N GLN A 146 -17.37 -9.25 12.67
CA GLN A 146 -18.24 -8.23 13.27
C GLN A 146 -19.42 -7.90 12.35
N GLN A 147 -20.56 -7.60 12.96
CA GLN A 147 -21.74 -7.15 12.20
C GLN A 147 -21.53 -5.72 11.71
N GLY A 148 -21.94 -5.43 10.46
CA GLY A 148 -21.95 -4.07 9.90
C GLY A 148 -21.07 -3.86 8.67
N GLY A 149 -20.20 -4.83 8.33
CA GLY A 149 -19.25 -4.70 7.22
C GLY A 149 -18.11 -3.70 7.52
N PRO A 150 -17.33 -3.30 6.50
CA PRO A 150 -16.21 -2.40 6.68
C PRO A 150 -16.64 -1.02 7.23
N ALA A 151 -15.98 -0.56 8.29
CA ALA A 151 -16.20 0.74 8.91
C ALA A 151 -15.22 1.79 8.36
N VAL A 152 -15.68 3.04 8.17
CA VAL A 152 -14.79 4.15 7.79
C VAL A 152 -13.97 4.58 9.00
N VAL A 153 -12.65 4.46 8.91
CA VAL A 153 -11.71 4.94 9.94
C VAL A 153 -11.38 6.40 9.67
N TRP A 154 -11.09 6.73 8.41
CA TRP A 154 -10.76 8.09 8.00
C TRP A 154 -11.11 8.32 6.53
N SER A 155 -11.40 9.57 6.17
CA SER A 155 -11.56 9.99 4.79
C SER A 155 -11.18 11.45 4.62
N GLY A 156 -10.42 11.76 3.57
CA GLY A 156 -9.99 13.13 3.30
C GLY A 156 -9.15 13.26 2.04
N SER A 157 -8.86 14.51 1.67
CA SER A 157 -8.00 14.83 0.54
C SER A 157 -6.53 14.82 0.97
N LEU A 158 -5.66 14.30 0.10
CA LEU A 158 -4.21 14.42 0.19
C LEU A 158 -3.72 15.31 -0.95
N ASP A 159 -2.90 16.30 -0.63
CA ASP A 159 -2.25 17.16 -1.61
C ASP A 159 -0.91 16.56 -2.03
N LEU A 160 -0.85 15.91 -3.19
CA LEU A 160 0.38 15.29 -3.68
C LEU A 160 1.35 16.29 -4.33
N ASP A 161 1.06 17.60 -4.26
CA ASP A 161 2.08 18.62 -4.53
C ASP A 161 3.11 18.74 -3.41
N VAL A 162 2.80 18.24 -2.20
CA VAL A 162 3.79 18.04 -1.14
C VAL A 162 4.24 16.57 -1.06
N ALA A 163 5.48 16.35 -0.63
CA ALA A 163 6.12 15.04 -0.73
C ALA A 163 5.63 14.03 0.33
N ALA A 164 5.09 14.49 1.46
CA ALA A 164 4.66 13.62 2.55
C ALA A 164 3.72 14.34 3.52
N GLY A 165 2.98 13.55 4.30
CA GLY A 165 2.15 14.03 5.40
C GLY A 165 1.71 12.91 6.34
N ALA A 166 1.00 13.29 7.40
CA ALA A 166 0.53 12.38 8.43
C ALA A 166 -0.83 12.82 8.99
N VAL A 167 -1.64 11.85 9.39
CA VAL A 167 -2.93 12.03 10.05
C VAL A 167 -2.96 11.13 11.27
N VAL A 168 -3.24 11.69 12.45
CA VAL A 168 -3.51 10.90 13.66
C VAL A 168 -4.92 10.34 13.54
N LEU A 169 -5.04 9.01 13.47
CA LEU A 169 -6.33 8.31 13.39
C LEU A 169 -6.91 8.09 14.79
N ASP A 170 -6.05 7.81 15.76
CA ASP A 170 -6.39 7.59 17.15
C ASP A 170 -5.24 8.05 18.05
N ASP A 171 -5.51 9.03 18.91
CA ASP A 171 -4.53 9.68 19.79
C ASP A 171 -4.44 9.02 21.18
N PHE A 172 -5.18 7.95 21.42
CA PHE A 172 -5.06 7.17 22.64
C PHE A 172 -3.80 6.31 22.61
N PRO A 173 -2.95 6.37 23.66
CA PRO A 173 -1.81 5.47 23.79
C PRO A 173 -2.29 4.01 23.88
N ALA A 174 -1.60 3.12 23.18
CA ALA A 174 -1.84 1.68 23.32
C ALA A 174 -1.28 1.20 24.66
N ASP A 175 -2.05 0.33 25.33
CA ASP A 175 -1.72 -0.25 26.61
C ASP A 175 -0.99 -1.60 26.47
N ALA A 176 -1.70 -2.71 26.64
CA ALA A 176 -1.14 -4.04 26.46
C ALA A 176 -0.96 -4.36 24.96
N GLY A 177 0.06 -5.15 24.63
CA GLY A 177 0.29 -5.60 23.25
C GLY A 177 0.97 -4.59 22.32
N CYS A 178 1.37 -3.43 22.84
CA CYS A 178 2.31 -2.51 22.18
C CYS A 178 3.59 -2.39 23.01
N GLN A 179 4.74 -2.52 22.34
CA GLN A 179 6.05 -2.31 22.97
C GLN A 179 6.78 -1.21 22.23
N GLU A 180 7.35 -0.27 23.00
CA GLU A 180 8.11 0.81 22.39
C GLU A 180 9.28 0.27 21.57
N GLN A 181 9.42 0.81 20.36
CA GLN A 181 10.48 0.40 19.47
C GLN A 181 11.79 1.03 19.94
N ILE A 182 12.65 0.23 20.57
CA ILE A 182 14.00 0.68 20.91
C ILE A 182 14.79 0.76 19.60
N PRO A 183 15.23 1.96 19.15
CA PRO A 183 16.04 2.06 17.95
C PRO A 183 17.35 1.26 18.15
N PRO A 184 17.86 0.59 17.09
CA PRO A 184 19.09 -0.17 17.20
C PRO A 184 20.21 0.75 17.70
N ARG A 185 20.89 0.36 18.79
CA ARG A 185 22.05 1.09 19.31
C ARG A 185 23.06 1.29 18.17
N ARG A 186 23.28 2.53 17.75
CA ARG A 186 24.38 2.87 16.84
C ARG A 186 25.66 2.37 17.47
N ARG A 187 26.35 1.43 16.81
CA ARG A 187 27.71 1.02 17.21
C ARG A 187 28.57 2.30 17.18
N PRO A 188 29.29 2.64 18.26
CA PRO A 188 30.23 3.75 18.20
C PRO A 188 31.28 3.40 17.14
N THR A 189 31.29 4.16 16.06
CA THR A 189 32.37 4.10 15.08
C THR A 189 33.60 4.67 15.76
N THR A 190 34.45 3.81 16.32
CA THR A 190 35.78 4.21 16.75
C THR A 190 36.56 4.59 15.49
N VAL A 191 36.60 5.88 15.17
CA VAL A 191 37.53 6.41 14.18
C VAL A 191 38.91 6.29 14.81
N ALA A 192 39.67 5.29 14.39
CA ALA A 192 41.08 5.21 14.71
C ALA A 192 41.79 6.38 14.02
N ALA A 193 42.21 7.37 14.81
CA ALA A 193 43.13 8.40 14.33
C ALA A 193 44.45 7.72 13.92
N ARG A 194 44.90 7.99 12.69
CA ARG A 194 46.27 7.71 12.21
C ARG A 194 46.85 9.02 11.68
#